data_AF-A0AA49GK70-F1
#
_entry.id   AF-A0AA49GK70-F1
#
_cell.length_a   1.000
_cell.length_b   1.000
_cell.length_c   1.000
_cell.angle_alpha   90.00
_cell.angle_beta   90.00
_cell.angle_gamma   90.00
#
_symmetry.space_group_name_H-M   'P 1'
#
loop_
_entity.id
_entity.type
_entity.pdbx_description
1 polymer ?
#
loop_
_entity_poly.entity_id
_entity_poly.type
_entity_poly.pdbx_seq_one_letter_code
_entity_poly.pdbx_strand_id
1 'polypeptide(L)'
;MKKIIKLMVGLLLLGGIYSCATSPRESAASESLEEMSVTDSELDAQFTADRLPRKRLDALEVRARQKLMDCMDYLTLMNNPDLDSTFRAQAMVQVSQLFIQPQHMDALLEDLVLLTDSIRQRQPVQKIHYTIQEAVVTQPLQPVTAKQYRGVMTFLQVAEVNRQEVTQERKADIWVKKVTKQFGDEQEAVWEVFLGSID
;
A
#
# COMPACT_ATOMS: atom_id res chain seq x y z
N MET A 1 -1.40 10.87 -59.76
CA MET A 1 -1.62 10.18 -58.46
C MET A 1 -0.81 10.74 -57.30
N LYS A 2 0.51 11.00 -57.40
CA LYS A 2 1.32 11.55 -56.28
C LYS A 2 0.93 12.96 -55.77
N LYS A 3 0.23 13.77 -56.57
CA LYS A 3 -0.25 15.11 -56.16
C LYS A 3 -1.55 15.08 -55.34
N ILE A 4 -2.38 14.05 -55.53
CA ILE A 4 -3.67 13.91 -54.82
C ILE A 4 -3.43 13.42 -53.38
N ILE A 5 -2.44 12.55 -53.18
CA ILE A 5 -2.05 12.05 -51.85
C ILE A 5 -1.47 13.16 -50.97
N LYS A 6 -0.71 14.10 -51.54
CA LYS A 6 -0.20 15.27 -50.77
C LYS A 6 -1.31 16.24 -50.36
N LEU A 7 -2.38 16.36 -51.15
CA LEU A 7 -3.52 17.21 -50.81
C LEU A 7 -4.37 16.59 -49.68
N MET A 8 -4.51 15.26 -49.66
CA MET A 8 -5.27 14.57 -48.61
C MET A 8 -4.55 14.58 -47.25
N VAL A 9 -3.22 14.46 -47.22
CA VAL A 9 -2.43 14.55 -45.97
C VAL A 9 -2.43 15.97 -45.39
N GLY A 10 -2.46 17.00 -46.25
CA GLY A 10 -2.60 18.40 -45.81
C GLY A 10 -3.96 18.70 -45.20
N LEU A 11 -5.03 18.11 -45.72
CA LEU A 11 -6.39 18.32 -45.20
C LEU A 11 -6.62 17.60 -43.86
N LEU A 12 -5.94 16.47 -43.63
CA LEU A 12 -6.06 15.68 -42.39
C LEU A 12 -5.29 16.31 -41.21
N LEU A 13 -4.26 17.11 -41.49
CA LEU A 13 -3.50 17.86 -40.48
C LEU A 13 -4.18 19.16 -40.02
N LEU A 14 -5.13 19.69 -40.80
CA LEU A 14 -5.91 20.88 -40.42
C LEU A 14 -7.18 20.56 -39.61
N GLY A 15 -7.58 19.29 -39.55
CA GLY A 15 -8.73 18.83 -38.74
C GLY A 15 -8.43 18.60 -37.24
N GLY A 16 -7.15 18.59 -36.83
CA GLY A 16 -6.75 18.30 -35.45
C GLY A 16 -6.78 19.47 -34.49
N ILE A 17 -7.00 20.70 -34.96
CA ILE A 17 -6.88 21.94 -34.15
C ILE A 17 -8.23 22.56 -33.76
N TYR A 18 -9.35 21.99 -34.22
CA TYR A 18 -10.70 22.48 -33.91
C TYR A 18 -11.51 21.57 -32.96
N SER A 19 -10.89 20.54 -32.38
CA SER A 19 -11.56 19.63 -31.42
C SER A 19 -11.31 20.01 -29.95
N CYS A 20 -11.11 21.30 -29.65
CA CYS A 20 -11.18 21.85 -28.29
C CYS A 20 -11.90 23.22 -28.33
N ALA A 21 -13.14 23.23 -28.78
CA ALA A 21 -14.03 24.37 -28.58
C ALA A 21 -15.43 23.88 -28.16
N THR A 22 -15.68 24.04 -26.86
CA THR A 22 -16.97 24.41 -26.26
C THR A 22 -18.15 23.44 -26.43
N SER A 23 -18.34 22.55 -25.46
CA SER A 23 -19.69 22.23 -25.00
C SER A 23 -19.97 23.07 -23.73
N PRO A 24 -21.15 23.71 -23.62
CA PRO A 24 -21.52 24.44 -22.42
C PRO A 24 -22.04 23.44 -21.40
N ARG A 25 -21.22 23.12 -20.40
CA ARG A 25 -21.70 22.53 -19.16
C ARG A 25 -21.23 23.37 -17.99
N GLU A 26 -21.97 24.45 -17.81
CA GLU A 26 -22.08 25.21 -16.58
C GLU A 26 -22.52 24.26 -15.45
N SER A 27 -21.95 24.44 -14.25
CA SER A 27 -22.23 23.72 -13.00
C SER A 27 -21.59 22.31 -12.85
N ALA A 28 -20.31 22.31 -12.48
CA ALA A 28 -19.64 21.22 -11.72
C ALA A 28 -18.22 21.59 -11.25
N ALA A 29 -17.65 22.73 -11.68
CA ALA A 29 -16.27 23.12 -11.38
C ALA A 29 -16.14 24.23 -10.31
N SER A 30 -17.20 24.51 -9.55
CA SER A 30 -17.16 25.52 -8.47
C SER A 30 -17.34 24.95 -7.06
N GLU A 31 -17.45 23.63 -6.87
CA GLU A 31 -17.52 22.99 -5.55
C GLU A 31 -16.25 22.22 -5.16
N SER A 32 -15.23 22.17 -6.02
CA SER A 32 -14.01 21.38 -5.77
C SER A 32 -12.77 22.20 -5.39
N LEU A 33 -12.92 23.48 -5.03
CA LEU A 33 -11.82 24.36 -4.62
C LEU A 33 -11.95 24.91 -3.19
N GLU A 34 -12.95 24.45 -2.41
CA GLU A 34 -13.15 24.89 -1.02
C GLU A 34 -12.50 24.01 0.06
N GLU A 35 -11.74 22.96 -0.25
CA GLU A 35 -11.01 22.21 0.79
C GLU A 35 -9.49 22.29 0.63
N MET A 36 -8.87 22.81 1.69
CA MET A 36 -7.45 22.86 2.06
C MET A 36 -6.67 24.15 1.73
N SER A 37 -7.15 25.29 2.23
CA SER A 37 -6.22 26.27 2.81
C SER A 37 -5.87 25.85 4.24
N VAL A 38 -5.25 24.67 4.42
CA VAL A 38 -4.74 24.30 5.75
C VAL A 38 -3.51 25.16 5.99
N THR A 39 -3.57 26.02 7.00
CA THR A 39 -2.41 26.83 7.36
C THR A 39 -1.31 25.92 7.91
N ASP A 40 -0.03 26.29 7.74
CA ASP A 40 1.09 25.53 8.31
C ASP A 40 0.92 25.28 9.82
N SER A 41 0.31 26.24 10.53
CA SER A 41 -0.01 26.10 11.96
C SER A 41 -1.03 25.01 12.28
N GLU A 42 -2.02 24.79 11.40
CA GLU A 42 -3.02 23.73 11.55
C GLU A 42 -2.44 22.37 11.19
N LEU A 43 -1.53 22.31 10.21
CA LEU A 43 -0.76 21.10 9.93
C LEU A 43 0.07 20.70 11.16
N ASP A 44 0.85 21.63 11.70
CA ASP A 44 1.68 21.41 12.89
C ASP A 44 0.85 21.00 14.11
N ALA A 45 -0.25 21.68 14.38
CA ALA A 45 -1.16 21.32 15.47
C ALA A 45 -1.72 19.90 15.29
N GLN A 46 -2.01 19.48 14.06
CA GLN A 46 -2.52 18.14 13.79
C GLN A 46 -1.44 17.05 13.80
N PHE A 47 -0.17 17.36 13.52
CA PHE A 47 0.95 16.43 13.70
C PHE A 47 1.35 16.28 15.18
N THR A 48 1.21 17.34 15.96
CA THR A 48 1.56 17.36 17.38
C THR A 48 0.43 16.86 18.29
N ALA A 49 -0.83 16.90 17.87
CA ALA A 49 -1.99 16.47 18.65
C ALA A 49 -1.84 15.07 19.29
N ASP A 50 -2.25 14.97 20.55
CA ASP A 50 -2.26 13.71 21.33
C ASP A 50 -3.31 12.70 20.84
N ARG A 51 -4.30 13.18 20.08
CA ARG A 51 -5.32 12.32 19.47
C ARG A 51 -5.56 12.73 18.03
N LEU A 52 -5.63 11.73 17.16
CA LEU A 52 -5.97 11.90 15.75
C LEU A 52 -7.49 12.04 15.57
N PRO A 53 -7.94 13.02 14.75
CA PRO A 53 -9.34 13.12 14.35
C PRO A 53 -9.74 11.92 13.47
N ARG A 54 -11.04 11.59 13.46
CA ARG A 54 -11.57 10.42 12.74
C ARG A 54 -11.16 10.39 11.26
N LYS A 55 -11.24 11.51 10.54
CA LYS A 55 -10.83 11.64 9.13
C LYS A 55 -9.38 11.17 8.89
N ARG A 56 -8.46 11.43 9.83
CA ARG A 56 -7.06 10.95 9.75
C ARG A 56 -6.94 9.45 10.06
N LEU A 57 -7.72 8.95 11.01
CA LEU A 57 -7.77 7.51 11.30
C LEU A 57 -8.29 6.71 10.09
N ASP A 58 -9.34 7.19 9.41
CA ASP A 58 -9.86 6.56 8.20
C ASP A 58 -8.80 6.53 7.08
N ALA A 59 -8.01 7.60 6.94
CA ALA A 59 -6.88 7.63 5.99
C ALA A 59 -5.77 6.62 6.36
N LEU A 60 -5.50 6.44 7.66
CA LEU A 60 -4.54 5.43 8.13
C LEU A 60 -5.06 4.01 7.97
N GLU A 61 -6.38 3.79 8.07
CA GLU A 61 -7.04 2.51 7.74
C GLU A 61 -6.93 2.19 6.24
N VAL A 62 -7.07 3.18 5.35
CA VAL A 62 -6.75 3.03 3.91
C VAL A 62 -5.29 2.66 3.71
N ARG A 63 -4.37 3.37 4.38
CA ARG A 63 -2.93 3.09 4.32
C ARG A 63 -2.59 1.69 4.84
N ALA A 64 -3.27 1.20 5.86
CA ALA A 64 -3.09 -0.15 6.38
C ALA A 64 -3.41 -1.22 5.32
N ARG A 65 -4.50 -1.04 4.56
CA ARG A 65 -4.86 -1.93 3.46
C ARG A 65 -3.81 -1.94 2.36
N GLN A 66 -3.33 -0.76 1.93
CA GLN A 66 -2.23 -0.69 0.95
C GLN A 66 -0.98 -1.39 1.47
N LYS A 67 -0.64 -1.16 2.75
CA LYS A 67 0.52 -1.77 3.40
C LYS A 67 0.42 -3.30 3.46
N LEU A 68 -0.78 -3.85 3.62
CA LEU A 68 -1.03 -5.29 3.53
C LEU A 68 -0.80 -5.82 2.12
N MET A 69 -1.31 -5.14 1.09
CA MET A 69 -1.10 -5.52 -0.32
C MET A 69 0.40 -5.52 -0.67
N ASP A 70 1.08 -4.42 -0.34
CA ASP A 70 2.52 -4.29 -0.56
C ASP A 70 3.30 -5.40 0.17
N CYS A 71 2.93 -5.73 1.40
CA CYS A 71 3.55 -6.84 2.14
C CYS A 71 3.44 -8.16 1.36
N MET A 72 2.27 -8.46 0.81
CA MET A 72 2.01 -9.70 0.04
C MET A 72 2.75 -9.74 -1.29
N ASP A 73 2.95 -8.60 -1.93
CA ASP A 73 3.81 -8.49 -3.11
C ASP A 73 5.25 -8.85 -2.76
N TYR A 74 5.78 -8.35 -1.64
CA TYR A 74 7.11 -8.73 -1.17
C TYR A 74 7.19 -10.22 -0.82
N LEU A 75 6.15 -10.80 -0.23
CA LEU A 75 6.09 -12.24 0.02
C LEU A 75 6.08 -13.06 -1.27
N THR A 76 5.40 -12.59 -2.31
CA THR A 76 5.48 -13.18 -3.66
C THR A 76 6.91 -13.14 -4.20
N LEU A 77 7.61 -12.01 -4.06
CA LEU A 77 9.00 -11.89 -4.50
C LEU A 77 9.90 -12.87 -3.75
N MET A 78 9.71 -13.01 -2.43
CA MET A 78 10.45 -13.96 -1.59
C MET A 78 10.20 -15.43 -1.99
N ASN A 79 9.03 -15.75 -2.54
CA ASN A 79 8.69 -17.10 -2.99
C ASN A 79 8.97 -17.34 -4.48
N ASN A 80 9.56 -16.41 -5.21
CA ASN A 80 9.80 -16.60 -6.64
C ASN A 80 11.17 -17.28 -6.89
N PRO A 81 11.21 -18.57 -7.31
CA PRO A 81 12.47 -19.26 -7.59
C PRO A 81 13.22 -18.67 -8.79
N ASP A 82 12.53 -17.93 -9.67
CA ASP A 82 13.12 -17.30 -10.86
C ASP A 82 13.99 -16.07 -10.50
N LEU A 83 13.89 -15.57 -9.27
CA LEU A 83 14.68 -14.44 -8.77
C LEU A 83 15.99 -14.92 -8.12
N ASP A 84 17.00 -14.05 -8.08
CA ASP A 84 18.24 -14.35 -7.37
C ASP A 84 18.02 -14.45 -5.85
N SER A 85 18.77 -15.35 -5.21
CA SER A 85 18.72 -15.59 -3.77
C SER A 85 19.02 -14.35 -2.93
N THR A 86 19.92 -13.47 -3.39
CA THR A 86 20.26 -12.21 -2.71
C THR A 86 19.09 -11.23 -2.78
N PHE A 87 18.41 -11.14 -3.93
CA PHE A 87 17.23 -10.30 -4.08
C PHE A 87 16.10 -10.76 -3.15
N ARG A 88 15.85 -12.07 -3.08
CA ARG A 88 14.86 -12.63 -2.13
C ARG A 88 15.21 -12.33 -0.67
N ALA A 89 16.49 -12.46 -0.30
CA ALA A 89 16.94 -12.11 1.05
C ALA A 89 16.77 -10.62 1.35
N GLN A 90 17.02 -9.74 0.39
CA GLN A 90 16.76 -8.30 0.53
C GLN A 90 15.26 -8.02 0.71
N ALA A 91 14.40 -8.67 -0.07
CA ALA A 91 12.94 -8.55 0.09
C ALA A 91 12.50 -8.94 1.51
N MET A 92 13.06 -10.02 2.07
CA MET A 92 12.80 -10.43 3.46
C MET A 92 13.21 -9.35 4.47
N VAL A 93 14.38 -8.75 4.29
CA VAL A 93 14.83 -7.63 5.15
C VAL A 93 13.87 -6.44 5.03
N GLN A 94 13.43 -6.10 3.82
CA GLN A 94 12.48 -5.00 3.59
C GLN A 94 11.12 -5.28 4.24
N VAL A 95 10.62 -6.51 4.15
CA VAL A 95 9.40 -6.94 4.86
C VAL A 95 9.49 -6.60 6.35
N SER A 96 10.64 -6.94 6.94
CA SER A 96 10.86 -6.74 8.37
C SER A 96 10.96 -5.28 8.81
N GLN A 97 11.48 -4.41 7.94
CA GLN A 97 11.73 -3.01 8.25
C GLN A 97 10.51 -2.13 7.95
N LEU A 98 9.82 -2.44 6.86
CA LEU A 98 8.77 -1.57 6.34
C LEU A 98 7.40 -1.94 6.86
N PHE A 99 7.08 -3.22 7.09
CA PHE A 99 5.68 -3.64 7.24
C PHE A 99 5.29 -4.04 8.65
N ILE A 100 6.14 -4.81 9.32
CA ILE A 100 5.78 -5.52 10.55
C ILE A 100 6.52 -4.87 11.72
N GLN A 101 5.91 -4.89 12.90
CA GLN A 101 6.65 -4.52 14.10
C GLN A 101 7.69 -5.59 14.44
N PRO A 102 8.89 -5.23 14.93
CA PRO A 102 9.94 -6.21 15.21
C PRO A 102 9.49 -7.40 16.06
N GLN A 103 8.59 -7.17 17.03
CA GLN A 103 8.01 -8.17 17.93
C GLN A 103 7.02 -9.16 17.29
N HIS A 104 6.51 -8.88 16.10
CA HIS A 104 5.57 -9.76 15.37
C HIS A 104 6.24 -10.43 14.16
N MET A 105 7.55 -10.22 13.99
CA MET A 105 8.31 -10.79 12.88
C MET A 105 8.28 -12.30 12.92
N ASP A 106 8.53 -12.89 14.09
CA ASP A 106 8.67 -14.33 14.23
C ASP A 106 7.35 -15.03 13.94
N ALA A 107 6.21 -14.48 14.37
CA ALA A 107 4.89 -15.03 14.05
C ALA A 107 4.59 -14.96 12.54
N LEU A 108 4.90 -13.84 11.87
CA LEU A 108 4.74 -13.79 10.41
C LEU A 108 5.70 -14.76 9.72
N LEU A 109 6.96 -14.80 10.15
CA LEU A 109 7.97 -15.71 9.58
C LEU A 109 7.62 -17.18 9.85
N GLU A 110 6.95 -17.48 10.96
CA GLU A 110 6.42 -18.79 11.34
C GLU A 110 5.26 -19.21 10.45
N ASP A 111 4.30 -18.32 10.18
CA ASP A 111 3.25 -18.58 9.18
C ASP A 111 3.83 -18.67 7.75
N LEU A 112 4.97 -18.02 7.52
CA LEU A 112 5.77 -18.11 6.31
C LEU A 112 6.81 -19.25 6.34
N VAL A 113 6.83 -20.16 7.33
CA VAL A 113 7.89 -21.20 7.52
C VAL A 113 8.13 -22.10 6.31
N LEU A 114 7.23 -22.14 5.34
CA LEU A 114 7.51 -22.73 4.01
C LEU A 114 8.76 -22.11 3.33
N LEU A 115 9.12 -20.86 3.64
CA LEU A 115 10.23 -20.10 3.06
C LEU A 115 11.58 -20.32 3.76
N THR A 116 11.62 -20.23 5.09
CA THR A 116 12.87 -20.20 5.86
C THR A 116 13.57 -21.55 5.86
N ASP A 117 12.80 -22.65 5.93
CA ASP A 117 13.36 -23.99 5.78
C ASP A 117 13.81 -24.25 4.34
N SER A 118 13.11 -23.76 3.31
CA SER A 118 13.55 -23.95 1.93
C SER A 118 14.86 -23.22 1.62
N ILE A 119 15.02 -21.99 2.13
CA ILE A 119 16.23 -21.18 1.97
C ILE A 119 17.39 -21.74 2.80
N ARG A 120 17.15 -22.19 4.05
CA ARG A 120 18.19 -22.76 4.93
C ARG A 120 18.56 -24.20 4.58
N GLN A 121 17.61 -25.01 4.15
CA GLN A 121 17.78 -26.44 3.89
C GLN A 121 18.04 -26.76 2.40
N ARG A 122 18.20 -25.76 1.52
CA ARG A 122 18.38 -25.93 0.07
C ARG A 122 17.28 -26.78 -0.59
N GLN A 123 16.07 -26.76 -0.04
CA GLN A 123 14.93 -27.34 -0.75
C GLN A 123 14.53 -26.40 -1.91
N PRO A 124 14.00 -26.94 -3.01
CA PRO A 124 13.53 -26.09 -4.11
C PRO A 124 12.42 -25.18 -3.60
N VAL A 125 12.66 -23.87 -3.65
CA VAL A 125 11.66 -22.84 -3.31
C VAL A 125 10.48 -23.03 -4.26
N GLN A 126 9.29 -23.25 -3.70
CA GLN A 126 8.08 -23.33 -4.50
C GLN A 126 7.67 -21.93 -4.93
N LYS A 127 7.25 -21.77 -6.19
CA LYS A 127 6.68 -20.52 -6.68
C LYS A 127 5.31 -20.34 -6.08
N ILE A 128 5.18 -19.35 -5.19
CA ILE A 128 3.91 -18.95 -4.59
C ILE A 128 3.62 -17.50 -4.96
N HIS A 129 2.44 -17.26 -5.53
CA HIS A 129 1.95 -15.91 -5.77
C HIS A 129 0.81 -15.60 -4.79
N TYR A 130 0.97 -14.55 -4.01
CA TYR A 130 -0.03 -14.08 -3.06
C TYR A 130 -0.81 -12.91 -3.67
N THR A 131 -2.12 -12.91 -3.48
CA THR A 131 -3.00 -11.80 -3.81
C THR A 131 -3.98 -11.58 -2.67
N ILE A 132 -4.37 -10.33 -2.45
CA ILE A 132 -5.36 -9.93 -1.45
C ILE A 132 -6.65 -9.53 -2.16
N GLN A 133 -7.75 -10.09 -1.68
CA GLN A 133 -9.10 -9.71 -2.10
C GLN A 133 -9.88 -9.23 -0.86
N GLU A 134 -10.83 -8.33 -1.08
CA GLU A 134 -11.83 -7.93 -0.08
C GLU A 134 -11.25 -7.51 1.30
N ALA A 135 -10.15 -6.76 1.31
CA ALA A 135 -9.58 -6.25 2.57
C ALA A 135 -10.49 -5.17 3.19
N VAL A 136 -11.09 -5.49 4.34
CA VAL A 136 -12.05 -4.65 5.06
C VAL A 136 -11.62 -4.49 6.51
N VAL A 137 -11.62 -3.24 6.99
CA VAL A 137 -11.41 -2.95 8.42
C VAL A 137 -12.68 -3.32 9.19
N THR A 138 -12.61 -4.38 9.98
CA THR A 138 -13.75 -4.90 10.77
C THR A 138 -13.77 -4.35 12.18
N GLN A 139 -12.61 -3.97 12.73
CA GLN A 139 -12.49 -3.21 13.96
C GLN A 139 -11.75 -1.91 13.66
N PRO A 140 -12.44 -0.77 13.63
CA PRO A 140 -11.81 0.52 13.37
C PRO A 140 -10.71 0.85 14.38
N LEU A 141 -9.79 1.74 14.00
CA LEU A 141 -8.71 2.19 14.87
C LEU A 141 -9.26 2.82 16.16
N GLN A 142 -8.96 2.19 17.29
CA GLN A 142 -9.25 2.67 18.64
C GLN A 142 -7.96 3.06 19.36
N PRO A 143 -7.97 4.12 20.19
CA PRO A 143 -6.79 4.52 20.94
C PRO A 143 -6.45 3.46 21.99
N VAL A 144 -5.18 3.03 22.02
CA VAL A 144 -4.63 2.17 23.08
C VAL A 144 -3.85 3.02 24.08
N THR A 145 -3.07 3.98 23.58
CA THR A 145 -2.35 4.99 24.38
C THR A 145 -2.38 6.33 23.64
N ALA A 146 -1.84 7.40 24.25
CA ALA A 146 -1.68 8.70 23.58
C ALA A 146 -0.78 8.65 22.32
N LYS A 147 0.01 7.59 22.15
CA LYS A 147 0.94 7.43 21.02
C LYS A 147 0.63 6.21 20.16
N GLN A 148 -0.51 5.54 20.40
CA GLN A 148 -0.82 4.27 19.75
C GLN A 148 -2.33 4.07 19.53
N TYR A 149 -2.67 3.58 18.34
CA TYR A 149 -3.99 3.07 17.98
C TYR A 149 -3.89 1.61 17.54
N ARG A 150 -4.97 0.85 17.73
CA ARG A 150 -5.11 -0.52 17.27
C ARG A 150 -6.45 -0.71 16.57
N GLY A 151 -6.45 -1.48 15.49
CA GLY A 151 -7.64 -1.95 14.80
C GLY A 151 -7.41 -3.35 14.24
N VAL A 152 -8.38 -3.88 13.54
CA VAL A 152 -8.32 -5.20 12.90
C VAL A 152 -8.97 -5.11 11.53
N MET A 153 -8.35 -5.74 10.53
CA MET A 153 -8.96 -5.99 9.23
C MET A 153 -9.07 -7.47 8.94
N THR A 154 -10.10 -7.84 8.18
CA THR A 154 -10.26 -9.15 7.57
C THR A 154 -10.00 -9.03 6.07
N PHE A 155 -9.50 -10.10 5.46
CA PHE A 155 -9.26 -10.15 4.03
C PHE A 155 -9.29 -11.59 3.53
N LEU A 156 -9.47 -11.75 2.23
CA LEU A 156 -9.29 -13.03 1.56
C LEU A 156 -7.88 -13.08 0.98
N GLN A 157 -7.06 -13.98 1.48
CA GLN A 157 -5.76 -14.29 0.92
C GLN A 157 -5.92 -15.38 -0.13
N VAL A 158 -5.42 -15.10 -1.33
CA VAL A 158 -5.34 -16.06 -2.42
C VAL A 158 -3.88 -16.41 -2.63
N ALA A 159 -3.52 -17.68 -2.47
CA ALA A 159 -2.18 -18.20 -2.73
C ALA A 159 -2.22 -19.15 -3.93
N GLU A 160 -1.54 -18.81 -5.01
CA GLU A 160 -1.36 -19.69 -6.16
C GLU A 160 -0.05 -20.49 -5.99
N VAL A 161 -0.18 -21.80 -5.82
CA VAL A 161 0.95 -22.74 -5.70
C VAL A 161 0.84 -23.75 -6.84
N ASN A 162 1.82 -23.78 -7.76
CA ASN A 162 1.82 -24.71 -8.89
C ASN A 162 0.51 -24.74 -9.70
N ARG A 163 -0.10 -23.56 -9.94
CA ARG A 163 -1.41 -23.39 -10.62
C ARG A 163 -2.63 -23.91 -9.84
N GLN A 164 -2.46 -24.25 -8.57
CA GLN A 164 -3.57 -24.50 -7.66
C GLN A 164 -3.78 -23.25 -6.81
N GLU A 165 -5.01 -22.77 -6.78
CA GLU A 165 -5.40 -21.63 -5.98
C GLU A 165 -5.92 -22.11 -4.62
N VAL A 166 -5.34 -21.58 -3.55
CA VAL A 166 -5.80 -21.78 -2.18
C VAL A 166 -6.26 -20.44 -1.64
N THR A 167 -7.54 -20.35 -1.33
CA THR A 167 -8.16 -19.14 -0.79
C THR A 167 -8.48 -19.33 0.68
N GLN A 168 -8.05 -18.39 1.51
CA GLN A 168 -8.22 -18.41 2.96
C GLN A 168 -8.67 -17.04 3.46
N GLU A 169 -9.70 -17.01 4.31
CA GLU A 169 -10.02 -15.81 5.08
C GLU A 169 -8.99 -15.65 6.19
N ARG A 170 -8.43 -14.45 6.29
CA ARG A 170 -7.38 -14.09 7.23
C ARG A 170 -7.74 -12.79 7.95
N LYS A 171 -7.11 -12.56 9.10
CA LYS A 171 -7.21 -11.34 9.90
C LYS A 171 -5.83 -10.75 10.07
N ALA A 172 -5.73 -9.42 10.00
CA ALA A 172 -4.51 -8.70 10.32
C ALA A 172 -4.79 -7.63 11.37
N ASP A 173 -3.96 -7.60 12.39
CA ASP A 173 -3.89 -6.50 13.34
C ASP A 173 -3.34 -5.25 12.65
N ILE A 174 -4.00 -4.11 12.88
CA ILE A 174 -3.54 -2.80 12.43
C ILE A 174 -3.01 -2.05 13.65
N TRP A 175 -1.78 -1.58 13.57
CA TRP A 175 -1.20 -0.73 14.58
C TRP A 175 -0.81 0.62 13.99
N VAL A 176 -1.21 1.71 14.63
CA VAL A 176 -0.68 3.04 14.30
C VAL A 176 0.12 3.54 15.49
N LYS A 177 1.39 3.87 15.28
CA LYS A 177 2.29 4.33 16.35
C LYS A 177 2.89 5.68 15.97
N LYS A 178 3.04 6.56 16.96
CA LYS A 178 3.82 7.79 16.81
C LYS A 178 5.31 7.46 16.93
N VAL A 179 6.05 7.60 15.85
CA VAL A 179 7.47 7.27 15.74
C VAL A 179 8.28 8.49 15.35
N THR A 180 9.48 8.65 15.90
CA THR A 180 10.39 9.72 15.50
C THR A 180 11.11 9.31 14.22
N LYS A 181 11.02 10.14 13.17
CA LYS A 181 11.76 9.98 11.92
C LYS A 181 12.68 11.16 11.71
N GLN A 182 13.81 10.89 11.06
CA GLN A 182 14.78 11.91 10.69
C GLN A 182 14.51 12.39 9.26
N PHE A 183 14.46 13.71 9.09
CA PHE A 183 14.27 14.40 7.81
C PHE A 183 15.42 15.40 7.65
N GLY A 184 16.50 14.97 6.98
CA GLY A 184 17.75 15.74 6.96
C GLY A 184 18.37 15.84 8.35
N ASP A 185 18.53 17.05 8.86
CA ASP A 185 19.07 17.31 10.20
C ASP A 185 17.98 17.39 11.29
N GLU A 186 16.71 17.36 10.90
CA GLU A 186 15.57 17.50 11.79
C GLU A 186 14.96 16.14 12.17
N GLN A 187 14.35 16.08 13.35
CA GLN A 187 13.62 14.91 13.83
C GLN A 187 12.17 15.28 14.11
N GLU A 188 11.25 14.54 13.51
CA GLU A 188 9.82 14.77 13.69
C GLU A 188 9.08 13.50 14.11
N ALA A 189 8.07 13.67 14.95
CA ALA A 189 7.22 12.59 15.41
C ALA A 189 6.04 12.40 14.44
N VAL A 190 6.07 11.34 13.65
CA VAL A 190 5.05 11.03 12.65
C VAL A 190 4.25 9.80 13.03
N TRP A 191 2.99 9.74 12.62
CA TRP A 191 2.16 8.56 12.78
C TRP A 191 2.44 7.55 11.65
N GLU A 192 2.85 6.35 12.04
CA GLU A 192 3.15 5.28 11.11
C GLU A 192 2.27 4.06 11.36
N VAL A 193 1.79 3.47 10.28
CA VAL A 193 0.98 2.24 10.29
C VAL A 193 1.92 1.05 10.26
N PHE A 194 1.62 0.00 11.01
CA PHE A 194 2.31 -1.29 11.00
C PHE A 194 1.27 -2.41 10.98
N LEU A 195 1.64 -3.53 10.37
CA LEU A 195 0.88 -4.77 10.48
C LEU A 195 1.34 -5.50 11.76
N GLY A 196 0.38 -6.04 12.50
CA GLY A 196 0.60 -6.89 13.68
C GLY A 196 0.63 -8.37 13.30
N SER A 197 -0.01 -9.22 14.11
CA SER A 197 -0.25 -10.61 13.72
C SER A 197 -1.13 -10.68 12.48
N ILE A 198 -0.84 -11.67 11.64
CA ILE A 198 -1.69 -12.06 10.52
C ILE A 198 -2.08 -13.52 10.81
N ASP A 199 -3.37 -13.75 11.07
CA ASP A 199 -3.93 -15.03 11.47
C ASP A 199 -4.88 -15.57 10.38
#